data_AF-A0A938T7E7-F1
#
_entry.id   AF-A0A938T7E7-F1
#
_cell.length_a   1.000
_cell.length_b   1.000
_cell.length_c   1.000
_cell.angle_alpha   90.00
_cell.angle_beta   90.00
_cell.angle_gamma   90.00
#
_symmetry.space_group_name_H-M   'P 1'
#
loop_
_entity.id
_entity.type
_entity.pdbx_description
1 polymer ?
#
loop_
_entity_poly.entity_id
_entity_poly.type
_entity_poly.pdbx_seq_one_letter_code
_entity_poly.pdbx_strand_id
1 'polypeptide(L)'
;MEKLKNISPFLILLVFATIVIIELFPRAHPEGGIQLPLDRQEIQARSREILIALGIDRADLRADAKLRFNKGLLRQTQQTFGIQRSNHLLRDSVTGYFWDISWRKPEGVELVMSGGGSSQDASRQSERVLSLLKGEVYVNLDTRGKLLGLERKVPDSLQLPSLSQEEAEGRARAFLKQYVAAAELLSDTAAVQAEKRIEQPRRVDYEFTWETRSRVLKNAVQLRV
;
A
#
# COMPACT_ATOMS: atom_id res chain seq x y z
N MET A 1 42.28 2.79 34.10
CA MET A 1 40.96 3.10 34.70
C MET A 1 40.62 4.60 34.64
N GLU A 2 41.57 5.53 34.62
CA GLU A 2 41.30 6.98 34.53
C GLU A 2 40.56 7.43 33.26
N LYS A 3 40.85 6.82 32.10
CA LYS A 3 40.16 7.15 30.85
C LYS A 3 38.64 6.90 30.91
N LEU A 4 38.17 5.89 31.65
CA LEU A 4 36.72 5.63 31.80
C LEU A 4 36.02 6.69 32.67
N LYS A 5 36.69 7.23 33.69
CA LYS A 5 36.12 8.31 34.52
C LYS A 5 35.88 9.59 33.73
N ASN A 6 36.77 9.92 32.80
CA ASN A 6 36.65 11.11 31.96
C ASN A 6 35.56 10.97 30.88
N ILE A 7 35.23 9.75 30.47
CA ILE A 7 34.18 9.47 29.47
C ILE A 7 32.80 9.33 30.13
N SER A 8 32.75 8.97 31.42
CA SER A 8 31.50 8.77 32.19
C SER A 8 30.48 9.92 32.10
N PRO A 9 30.84 11.22 32.20
CA PRO A 9 29.85 12.29 32.07
C PRO A 9 29.24 12.38 30.66
N PHE A 10 30.03 12.10 29.61
CA PHE A 10 29.53 12.05 28.24
C PHE A 10 28.59 10.86 28.01
N LEU A 11 28.89 9.74 28.66
CA LEU A 11 28.08 8.52 28.60
C LEU A 11 26.74 8.73 29.33
N ILE A 12 26.75 9.39 30.48
CA ILE A 12 25.54 9.79 31.21
C ILE A 12 24.70 10.78 30.40
N LEU A 13 25.34 11.80 29.80
CA LEU A 13 24.67 12.77 28.93
C LEU A 13 24.01 12.06 27.72
N LEU A 14 24.72 11.12 27.10
CA LEU A 14 24.22 10.37 25.94
C LEU A 14 23.02 9.50 26.31
N VAL A 15 23.08 8.80 27.45
CA VAL A 15 21.95 8.01 27.96
C VAL A 15 20.76 8.92 28.29
N PHE A 16 21.00 10.04 28.98
CA PHE A 16 19.95 11.00 29.32
C PHE A 16 19.30 11.60 28.06
N ALA A 17 20.10 12.04 27.09
CA ALA A 17 19.60 12.56 25.82
C ALA A 17 18.81 11.50 25.06
N THR A 18 19.26 10.23 25.09
CA THR A 18 18.53 9.11 24.45
C THR A 18 17.18 8.90 25.10
N ILE A 19 17.08 8.92 26.44
CA ILE A 19 15.81 8.79 27.17
C ILE A 19 14.86 9.95 26.82
N VAL A 20 15.39 11.18 26.83
CA VAL A 20 14.59 12.37 26.45
C VAL A 20 14.09 12.25 25.02
N ILE A 21 14.93 11.82 24.08
CA ILE A 21 14.53 11.62 22.68
C ILE A 21 13.42 10.55 22.60
N ILE A 22 13.58 9.40 23.28
CA ILE A 22 12.58 8.32 23.26
C ILE A 22 11.22 8.79 23.79
N GLU A 23 11.20 9.64 24.83
CA GLU A 23 9.96 10.16 25.44
C GLU A 23 9.33 11.31 24.65
N LEU A 24 10.15 12.27 24.17
CA LEU A 24 9.64 13.47 23.48
C LEU A 24 9.31 13.20 22.02
N PHE A 25 10.06 12.34 21.33
CA PHE A 25 9.91 12.11 19.90
C PHE A 25 8.48 11.68 19.51
N PRO A 26 7.82 10.73 20.21
CA PRO A 26 6.44 10.38 19.92
C PRO A 26 5.44 11.54 20.05
N ARG A 27 5.76 12.55 20.87
CA ARG A 27 4.85 13.66 21.23
C ARG A 27 5.09 14.93 20.41
N ALA A 28 6.34 15.20 20.06
CA ALA A 28 6.77 16.46 19.45
C ALA A 28 7.24 16.32 18.00
N HIS A 29 7.66 15.12 17.56
CA HIS A 29 8.11 14.93 16.19
C HIS A 29 6.91 14.71 15.25
N PRO A 30 6.90 15.34 14.06
CA PRO A 30 5.85 15.12 13.06
C PRO A 30 5.63 13.66 12.66
N GLU A 31 6.65 12.82 12.79
CA GLU A 31 6.60 11.39 12.45
C GLU A 31 6.50 10.47 13.68
N GLY A 32 6.27 11.04 14.87
CA GLY A 32 6.18 10.28 16.13
C GLY A 32 4.98 9.32 16.24
N GLY A 33 4.05 9.41 15.28
CA GLY A 33 2.90 8.51 15.15
C GLY A 33 3.21 7.15 14.52
N ILE A 34 4.39 6.96 13.91
CA ILE A 34 4.74 5.70 13.22
C ILE A 34 4.76 4.54 14.22
N GLN A 35 4.05 3.47 13.89
CA GLN A 35 4.22 2.16 14.51
C GLN A 35 4.42 1.11 13.42
N LEU A 36 5.48 0.31 13.56
CA LEU A 36 5.80 -0.78 12.64
C LEU A 36 5.76 -2.09 13.44
N PRO A 37 4.56 -2.62 13.72
CA PRO A 37 4.44 -3.89 14.43
C PRO A 37 4.90 -5.07 13.58
N LEU A 38 4.85 -4.95 12.25
CA LEU A 38 5.32 -5.96 11.32
C LEU A 38 6.57 -5.47 10.58
N ASP A 39 7.52 -6.38 10.40
CA ASP A 39 8.73 -6.14 9.61
C ASP A 39 8.47 -6.33 8.11
N ARG A 40 9.42 -5.84 7.28
CA ARG A 40 9.40 -5.95 5.82
C ARG A 40 9.16 -7.39 5.35
N GLN A 41 9.81 -8.37 5.97
CA GLN A 41 9.68 -9.78 5.59
C GLN A 41 8.27 -10.32 5.86
N GLU A 42 7.69 -9.96 7.01
CA GLU A 42 6.34 -10.38 7.40
C GLU A 42 5.28 -9.75 6.49
N ILE A 43 5.44 -8.46 6.18
CA ILE A 43 4.58 -7.74 5.23
C ILE A 43 4.67 -8.35 3.82
N GLN A 44 5.86 -8.75 3.39
CA GLN A 44 6.04 -9.48 2.13
C GLN A 44 5.34 -10.84 2.15
N ALA A 45 5.42 -11.57 3.26
CA ALA A 45 4.72 -12.84 3.43
C ALA A 45 3.20 -12.66 3.40
N ARG A 46 2.66 -11.64 4.09
CA ARG A 46 1.24 -11.28 4.05
C ARG A 46 0.76 -10.90 2.65
N SER A 47 1.53 -10.07 1.96
CA SER A 47 1.23 -9.72 0.56
C SER A 47 1.20 -10.96 -0.33
N ARG A 48 2.12 -11.91 -0.10
CA ARG A 48 2.15 -13.18 -0.83
C ARG A 48 0.90 -14.01 -0.56
N GLU A 49 0.43 -14.10 0.68
CA GLU A 49 -0.83 -14.78 1.04
C GLU A 49 -2.03 -14.20 0.29
N ILE A 50 -2.10 -12.87 0.16
CA ILE A 50 -3.17 -12.19 -0.59
C ILE A 50 -3.10 -12.56 -2.08
N LEU A 51 -1.90 -12.55 -2.68
CA LEU A 51 -1.73 -12.95 -4.08
C LEU A 51 -2.09 -14.42 -4.33
N ILE A 52 -1.82 -15.30 -3.36
CA ILE A 52 -2.23 -16.71 -3.40
C ILE A 52 -3.74 -16.83 -3.45
N ALA A 53 -4.43 -16.12 -2.56
CA ALA A 53 -5.88 -16.13 -2.49
C ALA A 53 -6.53 -15.62 -3.78
N LEU A 54 -5.84 -14.74 -4.51
CA LEU A 54 -6.26 -14.23 -5.82
C LEU A 54 -5.89 -15.13 -7.00
N GLY A 55 -5.22 -16.27 -6.75
CA GLY A 55 -4.83 -17.22 -7.80
C GLY A 55 -3.77 -16.68 -8.76
N ILE A 56 -2.98 -15.68 -8.36
CA ILE A 56 -1.93 -15.11 -9.20
C ILE A 56 -0.69 -16.02 -9.10
N ASP A 57 -0.15 -16.43 -10.25
CA ASP A 57 1.00 -17.34 -10.30
C ASP A 57 2.32 -16.59 -10.04
N ARG A 58 3.19 -17.21 -9.22
CA ARG A 58 4.17 -16.51 -8.36
C ARG A 58 5.63 -16.81 -8.66
N ALA A 59 5.91 -17.85 -9.44
CA ALA A 59 7.26 -18.43 -9.51
C ALA A 59 8.34 -17.43 -9.98
N ASP A 60 7.96 -16.45 -10.80
CA ASP A 60 8.90 -15.53 -11.44
C ASP A 60 8.91 -14.11 -10.83
N LEU A 61 8.17 -13.83 -9.74
CA LEU A 61 7.99 -12.47 -9.23
C LEU A 61 8.85 -12.18 -8.00
N ARG A 62 9.60 -11.08 -8.03
CA ARG A 62 10.31 -10.53 -6.86
C ARG A 62 9.49 -9.42 -6.22
N ALA A 63 9.40 -9.46 -4.89
CA ALA A 63 8.74 -8.41 -4.10
C ALA A 63 9.74 -7.33 -3.68
N ASP A 64 9.40 -6.07 -3.94
CA ASP A 64 10.03 -4.92 -3.32
C ASP A 64 9.03 -4.20 -2.43
N ALA A 65 9.27 -4.19 -1.12
CA ALA A 65 8.43 -3.54 -0.13
C ALA A 65 9.10 -2.25 0.37
N LYS A 66 8.39 -1.13 0.31
CA LYS A 66 8.83 0.21 0.74
C LYS A 66 7.79 0.82 1.67
N LEU A 67 8.23 1.35 2.81
CA LEU A 67 7.36 2.11 3.69
C LEU A 67 7.15 3.52 3.13
N ARG A 68 5.90 3.93 3.01
CA ARG A 68 5.49 5.27 2.59
C ARG A 68 4.53 5.87 3.62
N PHE A 69 4.39 7.19 3.54
CA PHE A 69 3.46 7.93 4.37
C PHE A 69 2.71 8.96 3.53
N ASN A 70 1.44 9.17 3.88
CA ASN A 70 0.62 10.16 3.21
C ASN A 70 0.89 11.55 3.79
N LYS A 71 1.77 12.31 3.11
CA LYS A 71 2.13 13.68 3.48
C LYS A 71 0.92 14.61 3.60
N GLY A 72 -0.10 14.43 2.74
CA GLY A 72 -1.31 15.24 2.77
C GLY A 72 -2.14 14.98 4.03
N LEU A 73 -2.34 13.71 4.36
CA LEU A 73 -3.08 13.28 5.55
C LEU A 73 -2.35 13.68 6.84
N LEU A 74 -1.02 13.54 6.85
CA LEU A 74 -0.17 13.98 7.94
C LEU A 74 -0.32 15.48 8.17
N ARG A 75 -0.16 16.28 7.10
CA ARG A 75 -0.29 17.74 7.17
C ARG A 75 -1.70 18.16 7.61
N GLN A 76 -2.74 17.55 7.05
CA GLN A 76 -4.12 17.85 7.40
C GLN A 76 -4.40 17.57 8.89
N THR A 77 -4.03 16.38 9.37
CA THR A 77 -4.27 16.02 10.77
C THR A 77 -3.49 16.89 11.75
N GLN A 78 -2.24 17.25 11.41
CA GLN A 78 -1.44 18.16 12.23
C GLN A 78 -2.00 19.59 12.24
N GLN A 79 -2.49 20.09 11.11
CA GLN A 79 -3.14 21.41 11.05
C GLN A 79 -4.46 21.46 11.82
N THR A 80 -5.24 20.37 11.81
CA THR A 80 -6.55 20.33 12.48
C THR A 80 -6.44 20.04 13.98
N PHE A 81 -5.53 19.16 14.40
CA PHE A 81 -5.49 18.64 15.78
C PHE A 81 -4.18 18.92 16.52
N GLY A 82 -3.16 19.48 15.86
CA GLY A 82 -1.81 19.60 16.40
C GLY A 82 -1.01 18.29 16.34
N ILE A 83 0.30 18.37 16.60
CA ILE A 83 1.24 17.24 16.44
C ILE A 83 0.91 16.07 17.36
N GLN A 84 0.70 16.33 18.65
CA GLN A 84 0.51 15.26 19.64
C GLN A 84 -0.77 14.45 19.39
N ARG A 85 -1.90 15.11 19.13
CA ARG A 85 -3.16 14.43 18.83
C ARG A 85 -3.13 13.78 17.45
N SER A 86 -2.50 14.41 16.45
CA SER A 86 -2.27 13.80 15.13
C SER A 86 -1.48 12.50 15.26
N ASN A 87 -0.37 12.48 16.00
CA ASN A 87 0.45 11.27 16.21
C ASN A 87 -0.37 10.14 16.85
N HIS A 88 -1.22 10.45 17.84
CA HIS A 88 -2.12 9.46 18.43
C HIS A 88 -3.17 8.94 17.44
N LEU A 89 -3.74 9.82 16.62
CA LEU A 89 -4.73 9.42 15.60
C LEU A 89 -4.10 8.57 14.49
N LEU A 90 -2.90 8.93 14.03
CA LEU A 90 -2.17 8.19 12.99
C LEU A 90 -1.67 6.82 13.46
N ARG A 91 -1.51 6.68 14.78
CA ARG A 91 -1.13 5.44 15.43
C ARG A 91 -2.31 4.48 15.59
N ASP A 92 -3.46 5.01 16.02
CA ASP A 92 -4.56 4.18 16.51
C ASP A 92 -5.74 4.08 15.56
N SER A 93 -5.98 5.10 14.73
CA SER A 93 -7.27 5.24 14.05
C SER A 93 -7.23 5.63 12.57
N VAL A 94 -6.14 6.22 12.11
CA VAL A 94 -5.98 6.71 10.73
C VAL A 94 -4.71 6.12 10.14
N THR A 95 -4.84 5.34 9.08
CA THR A 95 -3.70 4.77 8.37
C THR A 95 -2.96 5.85 7.57
N GLY A 96 -2.06 6.57 8.24
CA GLY A 96 -1.16 7.54 7.60
C GLY A 96 0.10 6.92 7.01
N TYR A 97 0.43 5.71 7.44
CA TYR A 97 1.62 4.96 7.07
C TYR A 97 1.21 3.67 6.39
N PHE A 98 1.86 3.34 5.28
CA PHE A 98 1.52 2.15 4.51
C PHE A 98 2.76 1.58 3.82
N TRP A 99 2.76 0.27 3.65
CA TRP A 99 3.72 -0.47 2.86
C TRP A 99 3.25 -0.53 1.42
N ASP A 100 4.06 0.00 0.52
CA ASP A 100 3.92 -0.09 -0.93
C ASP A 100 4.78 -1.28 -1.40
N ILE A 101 4.11 -2.33 -1.89
CA ILE A 101 4.73 -3.60 -2.25
C ILE A 101 4.52 -3.82 -3.75
N SER A 102 5.61 -3.80 -4.50
CA SER A 102 5.57 -4.09 -5.93
C SER A 102 6.13 -5.46 -6.23
N TRP A 103 5.36 -6.25 -6.97
CA TRP A 103 5.75 -7.57 -7.47
C TRP A 103 6.06 -7.45 -8.96
N ARG A 104 7.32 -7.69 -9.33
CA ARG A 104 7.81 -7.56 -10.70
C ARG A 104 8.66 -8.75 -11.08
N LYS A 105 8.65 -9.12 -12.37
CA LYS A 105 9.60 -10.09 -12.91
C LYS A 105 11.02 -9.51 -12.84
N PRO A 106 12.04 -10.27 -12.40
CA PRO A 106 13.42 -9.78 -12.40
C PRO A 106 13.82 -9.42 -13.83
N GLU A 107 14.41 -8.23 -13.99
CA GLU A 107 14.89 -7.73 -15.27
C GLU A 107 16.07 -8.58 -15.75
N GLY A 108 15.77 -9.59 -16.57
CA GLY A 108 16.75 -10.47 -17.21
C GLY A 108 16.43 -10.70 -18.68
N VAL A 109 15.70 -9.79 -19.32
CA VAL A 109 15.52 -9.79 -20.78
C VAL A 109 16.00 -8.45 -21.30
N GLU A 110 17.30 -8.37 -21.51
CA GLU A 110 17.97 -7.35 -22.31
C GLU A 110 17.45 -7.50 -23.75
N LEU A 111 16.34 -6.85 -24.06
CA LEU A 111 15.81 -6.78 -25.42
C LEU A 111 16.70 -5.82 -26.20
N VAL A 112 17.76 -6.37 -26.82
CA VAL A 112 18.51 -5.69 -27.87
C VAL A 112 17.56 -5.50 -29.06
N MET A 113 16.83 -4.39 -29.09
CA MET A 113 16.05 -3.98 -30.26
C MET A 113 16.77 -2.82 -30.95
N SER A 114 17.43 -3.14 -32.06
CA SER A 114 17.94 -2.19 -33.03
C SER A 114 16.77 -1.49 -33.74
N GLY A 115 16.67 -0.18 -33.65
CA GLY A 115 15.72 0.58 -34.45
C GLY A 115 15.75 2.07 -34.11
N GLY A 116 16.35 2.85 -35.01
CA GLY A 116 16.49 4.30 -34.86
C GLY A 116 15.15 5.03 -34.83
N GLY A 117 14.92 5.78 -33.76
CA GLY A 117 13.80 6.69 -33.58
C GLY A 117 14.01 7.49 -32.30
N SER A 118 13.70 8.79 -32.31
CA SER A 118 14.01 9.76 -31.25
C SER A 118 13.69 9.24 -29.84
N SER A 119 14.73 9.15 -29.03
CA SER A 119 14.95 8.18 -27.95
C SER A 119 14.17 8.39 -26.64
N GLN A 120 13.38 9.46 -26.50
CA GLN A 120 12.78 9.80 -25.22
C GLN A 120 11.31 9.38 -25.07
N ASP A 121 10.51 9.50 -26.13
CA ASP A 121 9.08 9.14 -26.08
C ASP A 121 8.83 7.65 -26.40
N ALA A 122 9.62 7.09 -27.31
CA ALA A 122 9.58 5.66 -27.64
C ALA A 122 9.95 4.79 -26.42
N SER A 123 10.98 5.18 -25.66
CA SER A 123 11.41 4.44 -24.47
C SER A 123 10.34 4.40 -23.39
N ARG A 124 9.66 5.54 -23.12
CA ARG A 124 8.57 5.61 -22.13
C ARG A 124 7.34 4.81 -22.55
N GLN A 125 7.01 4.80 -23.85
CA GLN A 125 5.92 3.98 -24.37
C GLN A 125 6.27 2.49 -24.30
N SER A 126 7.48 2.11 -24.70
CA SER A 126 7.96 0.73 -24.61
C SER A 126 8.01 0.23 -23.16
N GLU A 127 8.46 1.05 -22.21
CA GLU A 127 8.42 0.72 -20.78
C GLU A 127 6.99 0.51 -20.26
N ARG A 128 6.04 1.36 -20.68
CA ARG A 128 4.61 1.21 -20.33
C ARG A 128 4.02 -0.07 -20.93
N VAL A 129 4.32 -0.38 -22.19
CA VAL A 129 3.85 -1.60 -22.84
C VAL A 129 4.50 -2.85 -22.22
N LEU A 130 5.79 -2.80 -21.91
CA LEU A 130 6.52 -3.89 -21.26
C LEU A 130 6.02 -4.13 -19.82
N SER A 131 5.72 -3.08 -19.05
CA SER A 131 5.14 -3.21 -17.70
C SER A 131 3.72 -3.80 -17.73
N LEU A 132 2.93 -3.47 -18.75
CA LEU A 132 1.63 -4.12 -19.00
C LEU A 132 1.80 -5.62 -19.27
N LEU A 133 2.79 -6.00 -20.09
CA LEU A 133 3.08 -7.41 -20.45
C LEU A 133 3.71 -8.22 -19.30
N LYS A 134 4.44 -7.56 -18.39
CA LYS A 134 5.16 -8.22 -17.28
C LYS A 134 4.25 -8.66 -16.12
N GLY A 135 2.98 -8.22 -16.09
CA GLY A 135 2.02 -8.60 -15.07
C GLY A 135 2.37 -8.04 -13.69
N GLU A 136 2.75 -6.76 -13.63
CA GLU A 136 3.10 -6.10 -12.37
C GLU A 136 1.88 -6.01 -11.43
N VAL A 137 2.12 -6.34 -10.17
CA VAL A 137 1.11 -6.23 -9.11
C VAL A 137 1.62 -5.30 -8.03
N TYR A 138 0.82 -4.29 -7.71
CA TYR A 138 1.06 -3.34 -6.64
C TYR A 138 0.09 -3.63 -5.50
N VAL A 139 0.62 -3.83 -4.31
CA VAL A 139 -0.14 -4.12 -3.10
C VAL A 139 0.21 -3.08 -2.06
N ASN A 140 -0.78 -2.33 -1.59
CA ASN A 140 -0.64 -1.38 -0.51
C ASN A 140 -1.20 -2.00 0.78
N LEU A 141 -0.36 -2.18 1.79
CA LEU A 141 -0.76 -2.70 3.10
C LEU A 141 -0.59 -1.64 4.18
N ASP A 142 -1.39 -1.66 5.23
CA ASP A 142 -1.14 -0.93 6.47
C ASP A 142 0.11 -1.52 7.16
N THR A 143 0.71 -0.77 8.06
CA THR A 143 1.72 -1.20 9.05
C THR A 143 1.35 -2.48 9.82
N ARG A 144 0.06 -2.79 9.94
CA ARG A 144 -0.47 -4.03 10.55
C ARG A 144 -0.73 -5.17 9.56
N GLY A 145 -0.40 -4.98 8.27
CA GLY A 145 -0.56 -6.00 7.24
C GLY A 145 -1.98 -6.14 6.66
N LYS A 146 -2.89 -5.21 6.97
CA LYS A 146 -4.23 -5.15 6.36
C LYS A 146 -4.17 -4.48 4.99
N LEU A 147 -4.94 -4.93 4.02
CA LEU A 147 -4.96 -4.38 2.66
C LEU A 147 -5.61 -3.00 2.63
N LEU A 148 -4.93 -2.05 1.98
CA LEU A 148 -5.41 -0.70 1.70
C LEU A 148 -5.72 -0.51 0.22
N GLY A 149 -5.00 -1.20 -0.65
CA GLY A 149 -5.23 -1.17 -2.09
C GLY A 149 -4.48 -2.27 -2.82
N LEU A 150 -5.04 -2.71 -3.94
CA LEU A 150 -4.44 -3.68 -4.84
C LEU A 150 -4.63 -3.17 -6.26
N GLU A 151 -3.56 -3.05 -7.02
CA GLU A 151 -3.61 -2.73 -8.44
C GLU A 151 -2.85 -3.82 -9.20
N ARG A 152 -3.51 -4.42 -10.18
CA ARG A 152 -2.87 -5.37 -11.09
C ARG A 152 -3.05 -4.89 -12.52
N LYS A 153 -1.93 -4.78 -13.23
CA LYS A 153 -1.96 -4.49 -14.66
C LYS A 153 -2.05 -5.81 -15.42
N VAL A 154 -3.15 -6.00 -16.14
CA VAL A 154 -3.39 -7.20 -16.97
C VAL A 154 -3.45 -6.79 -18.44
N PRO A 155 -2.67 -7.41 -19.35
CA PRO A 155 -2.77 -7.17 -20.78
C PRO A 155 -4.18 -7.45 -21.31
N ASP A 156 -4.69 -6.61 -22.22
CA ASP A 156 -6.01 -6.80 -22.86
C ASP A 156 -6.08 -8.07 -23.72
N SER A 157 -4.94 -8.64 -24.09
CA SER A 157 -4.85 -9.89 -24.86
C SER A 157 -5.11 -11.15 -24.05
N LEU A 158 -5.11 -11.06 -22.72
CA LEU A 158 -5.20 -12.20 -21.80
C LEU A 158 -6.66 -12.68 -21.71
N GLN A 159 -6.91 -13.91 -22.17
CA GLN A 159 -8.22 -14.54 -22.07
C GLN A 159 -8.44 -15.02 -20.63
N LEU A 160 -9.43 -14.41 -19.96
CA LEU A 160 -9.93 -14.85 -18.67
C LEU A 160 -11.41 -15.20 -18.80
N PRO A 161 -11.93 -16.14 -18.01
CA PRO A 161 -13.36 -16.39 -17.95
C PRO A 161 -14.08 -15.09 -17.54
N SER A 162 -14.98 -14.61 -18.39
CA SER A 162 -15.87 -13.50 -18.01
C SER A 162 -16.82 -14.02 -16.93
N LEU A 163 -16.81 -13.37 -15.77
CA LEU A 163 -17.75 -13.65 -14.69
C LEU A 163 -19.06 -12.88 -14.90
N SER A 164 -20.14 -13.37 -14.30
CA SER A 164 -21.35 -12.56 -14.18
C SER A 164 -21.11 -11.42 -13.19
N GLN A 165 -21.89 -10.34 -13.32
CA GLN A 165 -21.81 -9.18 -12.42
C GLN A 165 -22.02 -9.57 -10.96
N GLU A 166 -23.00 -10.42 -10.67
CA GLU A 166 -23.33 -10.89 -9.32
C GLU A 166 -22.20 -11.75 -8.72
N GLU A 167 -21.60 -12.62 -9.52
CA GLU A 167 -20.42 -13.40 -9.10
C GLU A 167 -19.20 -12.52 -8.86
N ALA A 168 -18.99 -11.50 -9.70
CA ALA A 168 -17.90 -10.54 -9.56
C ALA A 168 -18.06 -9.68 -8.29
N GLU A 169 -19.27 -9.16 -8.03
CA GLU A 169 -19.57 -8.42 -6.81
C GLU A 169 -19.41 -9.31 -5.57
N GLY A 170 -19.93 -10.54 -5.60
CA GLY A 170 -19.82 -11.48 -4.50
C GLY A 170 -18.37 -11.78 -4.12
N ARG A 171 -17.51 -12.00 -5.12
CA ARG A 171 -16.06 -12.21 -4.91
C ARG A 171 -15.37 -10.95 -4.41
N ALA A 172 -15.68 -9.78 -4.98
CA ALA A 172 -15.10 -8.51 -4.54
C ALA A 172 -15.49 -8.22 -3.08
N ARG A 173 -16.75 -8.42 -2.69
CA ARG A 173 -17.22 -8.23 -1.31
C ARG A 173 -16.57 -9.22 -0.34
N ALA A 174 -16.46 -10.50 -0.71
CA ALA A 174 -15.78 -11.50 0.11
C ALA A 174 -14.30 -11.14 0.33
N PHE A 175 -13.62 -10.70 -0.73
CA PHE A 175 -12.23 -10.25 -0.68
C PHE A 175 -12.06 -9.02 0.23
N LEU A 176 -12.93 -8.02 0.09
CA LEU A 176 -12.92 -6.82 0.92
C LEU A 176 -13.12 -7.15 2.40
N LYS A 177 -14.09 -8.02 2.74
CA LYS A 177 -14.33 -8.45 4.13
C LYS A 177 -13.13 -9.18 4.74
N GLN A 178 -12.43 -9.97 3.95
CA GLN A 178 -11.34 -10.82 4.43
C GLN A 178 -10.03 -10.04 4.64
N TYR A 179 -9.69 -9.10 3.75
CA TYR A 179 -8.34 -8.53 3.69
C TYR A 179 -8.26 -7.02 3.97
N VAL A 180 -9.34 -6.25 3.83
CA VAL A 180 -9.24 -4.78 3.88
C VAL A 180 -9.29 -4.23 5.31
N ALA A 181 -8.45 -3.21 5.58
CA ALA A 181 -8.41 -2.55 6.89
C ALA A 181 -9.75 -1.93 7.31
N ALA A 182 -10.46 -1.41 6.32
CA ALA A 182 -11.81 -0.85 6.41
C ALA A 182 -12.93 -1.90 6.36
N ALA A 183 -12.65 -3.20 6.52
CA ALA A 183 -13.70 -4.24 6.51
C ALA A 183 -14.81 -3.98 7.53
N GLU A 184 -14.48 -3.40 8.70
CA GLU A 184 -15.47 -2.99 9.72
C GLU A 184 -16.37 -1.83 9.28
N LEU A 185 -15.98 -1.09 8.25
CA LEU A 185 -16.75 -0.01 7.64
C LEU A 185 -17.65 -0.50 6.50
N LEU A 186 -17.49 -1.76 6.07
CA LEU A 186 -18.35 -2.44 5.11
C LEU A 186 -19.46 -3.15 5.87
N SER A 187 -20.51 -2.41 6.23
CA SER A 187 -21.76 -3.03 6.70
C SER A 187 -22.32 -3.98 5.63
N ASP A 188 -23.08 -5.00 6.04
CA ASP A 188 -23.76 -5.94 5.12
C ASP A 188 -24.72 -5.25 4.13
N THR A 189 -25.04 -3.97 4.38
CA THR A 189 -25.92 -3.12 3.56
C THR A 189 -25.16 -2.09 2.72
N ALA A 190 -23.83 -2.08 2.72
CA ALA A 190 -23.04 -1.14 1.93
C ALA A 190 -23.22 -1.45 0.43
N ALA A 191 -24.13 -0.73 -0.22
CA ALA A 191 -24.38 -0.82 -1.65
C ALA A 191 -23.15 -0.34 -2.43
N VAL A 192 -22.90 -0.97 -3.59
CA VAL A 192 -21.98 -0.44 -4.60
C VAL A 192 -22.49 0.93 -5.01
N GLN A 193 -21.64 1.95 -4.92
CA GLN A 193 -22.05 3.32 -5.22
C GLN A 193 -21.81 3.68 -6.69
N ALA A 194 -20.72 3.18 -7.27
CA ALA A 194 -20.48 3.27 -8.69
C ALA A 194 -19.99 1.93 -9.22
N GLU A 195 -20.57 1.53 -10.34
CA GLU A 195 -20.19 0.34 -11.10
C GLU A 195 -19.80 0.80 -12.50
N LYS A 196 -18.68 0.28 -12.98
CA LYS A 196 -18.27 0.47 -14.36
C LYS A 196 -17.97 -0.88 -14.99
N ARG A 197 -18.79 -1.24 -15.97
CA ARG A 197 -18.55 -2.37 -16.86
C ARG A 197 -17.61 -1.92 -17.96
N ILE A 198 -16.49 -2.60 -18.11
CA ILE A 198 -15.52 -2.36 -19.17
C ILE A 198 -15.55 -3.57 -20.09
N GLU A 199 -16.16 -3.40 -21.26
CA GLU A 199 -16.14 -4.41 -22.31
C GLU A 199 -14.81 -4.32 -23.06
N GLN A 200 -13.96 -5.31 -22.85
CA GLN A 200 -12.75 -5.50 -23.62
C GLN A 200 -13.00 -6.48 -24.77
N PRO A 201 -12.18 -6.47 -25.84
CA PRO A 201 -12.37 -7.34 -26.99
C PRO A 201 -12.44 -8.85 -26.67
N ARG A 202 -11.93 -9.28 -25.51
CA ARG A 202 -11.86 -10.69 -25.11
C ARG A 202 -12.25 -10.96 -23.64
N ARG A 203 -12.74 -9.96 -22.90
CA ARG A 203 -13.18 -10.11 -21.50
C ARG A 203 -14.13 -8.98 -21.08
N VAL A 204 -14.89 -9.21 -20.02
CA VAL A 204 -15.66 -8.17 -19.35
C VAL A 204 -15.02 -7.93 -17.99
N ASP A 205 -14.54 -6.72 -17.77
CA ASP A 205 -14.00 -6.29 -16.48
C ASP A 205 -15.06 -5.46 -15.74
N TYR A 206 -15.09 -5.58 -14.41
CA TYR A 206 -15.97 -4.81 -13.55
C TYR A 206 -15.10 -3.99 -12.59
N GLU A 207 -15.39 -2.69 -12.48
CA GLU A 207 -14.82 -1.81 -11.47
C GLU A 207 -15.96 -1.42 -10.52
N PHE A 208 -15.78 -1.73 -9.24
CA PHE A 208 -16.73 -1.43 -8.19
C PHE A 208 -16.15 -0.39 -7.22
N THR A 209 -16.92 0.68 -6.98
CA THR A 209 -16.57 1.72 -6.03
C THR A 209 -17.55 1.74 -4.87
N TRP A 210 -17.02 1.62 -3.66
CA TRP A 210 -17.76 1.83 -2.41
C TRP A 210 -17.25 3.12 -1.74
N GLU A 211 -18.18 3.98 -1.36
CA GLU A 211 -17.85 5.13 -0.51
C GLU A 211 -18.20 4.81 0.93
N THR A 212 -17.21 4.93 1.81
CA THR A 212 -17.41 4.88 3.25
C THR A 212 -16.91 6.16 3.90
N ARG A 213 -17.36 6.45 5.13
CA ARG A 213 -16.87 7.61 5.88
C ARG A 213 -15.95 7.13 6.98
N SER A 214 -14.76 7.71 7.05
CA SER A 214 -13.90 7.49 8.23
C SER A 214 -14.61 8.05 9.45
N ARG A 215 -14.80 7.22 10.50
CA ARG A 215 -15.41 7.67 11.76
C ARG A 215 -14.64 8.82 12.42
N VAL A 216 -13.33 8.88 12.18
CA VAL A 216 -12.42 9.85 12.83
C VAL A 216 -12.29 11.13 12.02
N LEU A 217 -12.01 11.03 10.72
CA LEU A 217 -11.80 12.20 9.89
C LEU A 217 -13.09 12.75 9.29
N LYS A 218 -14.19 11.99 9.34
CA LYS A 218 -15.48 12.24 8.65
C LYS A 218 -15.36 12.45 7.13
N ASN A 219 -14.15 12.35 6.58
CA ASN A 219 -13.87 12.40 5.16
C ASN A 219 -14.38 11.14 4.47
N ALA A 220 -14.81 11.30 3.22
CA ALA A 220 -15.14 10.19 2.35
C ALA A 220 -13.86 9.39 2.03
N VAL A 221 -13.96 8.07 2.19
CA VAL A 221 -12.96 7.08 1.80
C VAL A 221 -13.57 6.29 0.66
N GLN A 222 -12.95 6.36 -0.51
CA GLN A 222 -13.35 5.57 -1.66
C GLN A 222 -12.55 4.27 -1.67
N LEU A 223 -13.25 3.14 -1.69
CA LEU A 223 -12.70 1.81 -1.91
C LEU A 223 -13.01 1.43 -3.35
N ARG A 224 -11.97 1.15 -4.15
CA ARG A 224 -12.10 0.71 -5.53
C ARG A 224 -11.50 -0.68 -5.67
N VAL A 225 -12.24 -1.59 -6.29
CA VAL A 225 -11.81 -2.97 -6.58
C VAL A 225 -12.21 -3.33 -8.00
#